data_AF-A0AAD2X8W8-F1
#
_entry.id   AF-A0AAD2X8W8-F1
#
_cell.length_a   1.000
_cell.length_b   1.000
_cell.length_c   1.000
_cell.angle_alpha   90.00
_cell.angle_beta   90.00
_cell.angle_gamma   90.00
#
_symmetry.space_group_name_H-M   'P 1'
#
loop_
_entity.id
_entity.type
_entity.pdbx_description
1 polymer ?
#
loop_
_entity_poly.entity_id
_entity_poly.type
_entity_poly.pdbx_seq_one_letter_code
_entity_poly.pdbx_strand_id
1 'polypeptide(L)'
;MQKNANGNPYLVGCVAITMSQIMRYYKYPTVGKGSNSYSMNGETLSADFSASPYQWDKMLPIYEKGKYTDEEAKAVSELMRQVGISVNMDYKPNFSSSYTKSAQNASINNFGYNPDMNRYTRNYYSEQEWMDMVYKELSEKRSIYYSGNNSKWENGHAFVIDGYNAEGKVHINWGWGGSQDGYFDIGILTPKNSGDYSYYQDMIVGIHPEKQGAWMSHLTLYYGSQLTIEEFSKRAISRGEAKVWNVSSTPVNGTLALVIEGNGQQRDLETTNYQAEDSYWKSIPWLSWVPAWPYQ
;
A
#
# COMPACT_ATOMS: atom_id res chain seq x y z
N MET A 1 9.95 -5.12 -23.19
CA MET A 1 9.21 -3.85 -22.95
C MET A 1 8.06 -3.82 -23.92
N GLN A 2 6.84 -3.67 -23.42
CA GLN A 2 5.66 -3.60 -24.26
C GLN A 2 5.61 -2.27 -25.02
N LYS A 3 5.09 -2.30 -26.23
CA LYS A 3 5.06 -1.17 -27.15
C LYS A 3 3.69 -1.04 -27.81
N ASN A 4 3.31 0.18 -28.18
CA ASN A 4 2.13 0.41 -29.01
C ASN A 4 2.40 -0.01 -30.47
N ALA A 5 1.37 0.06 -31.32
CA ALA A 5 1.45 -0.26 -32.75
C ALA A 5 2.49 0.59 -33.52
N ASN A 6 2.87 1.77 -32.98
CA ASN A 6 3.88 2.65 -33.57
C ASN A 6 5.30 2.38 -33.04
N GLY A 7 5.48 1.36 -32.20
CA GLY A 7 6.78 1.01 -31.61
C GLY A 7 7.18 1.84 -30.39
N ASN A 8 6.33 2.75 -29.90
CA ASN A 8 6.61 3.54 -28.70
C ASN A 8 6.40 2.67 -27.45
N PRO A 9 7.32 2.72 -26.46
CA PRO A 9 7.16 1.96 -25.22
C PRO A 9 5.94 2.44 -24.43
N TYR A 10 5.27 1.51 -23.76
CA TYR A 10 4.25 1.84 -22.76
C TYR A 10 4.88 2.52 -21.54
N LEU A 11 4.08 3.32 -20.83
CA LEU A 11 4.52 4.00 -19.62
C LEU A 11 4.83 2.99 -18.51
N VAL A 12 5.80 3.30 -17.66
CA VAL A 12 6.26 2.41 -16.57
C VAL A 12 5.17 2.18 -15.51
N GLY A 13 4.32 3.18 -15.26
CA GLY A 13 3.26 3.15 -14.25
C GLY A 13 3.68 3.77 -12.91
N CYS A 14 2.76 4.47 -12.27
CA CYS A 14 3.01 5.25 -11.05
C CYS A 14 3.47 4.38 -9.87
N VAL A 15 2.92 3.16 -9.74
CA VAL A 15 3.30 2.18 -8.71
C VAL A 15 4.77 1.82 -8.82
N ALA A 16 5.25 1.52 -10.02
CA ALA A 16 6.64 1.14 -10.25
C ALA A 16 7.61 2.32 -10.07
N ILE A 17 7.20 3.53 -10.45
CA ILE A 17 7.97 4.76 -10.19
C ILE A 17 8.08 4.98 -8.68
N THR A 18 6.96 4.95 -7.95
CA THR A 18 6.91 5.16 -6.49
C THR A 18 7.79 4.17 -5.75
N MET A 19 7.64 2.87 -6.04
CA MET A 19 8.48 1.82 -5.47
C MET A 19 9.96 2.03 -5.80
N SER A 20 10.30 2.33 -7.06
CA SER A 20 11.70 2.51 -7.47
C SER A 20 12.35 3.70 -6.78
N GLN A 21 11.62 4.80 -6.57
CA GLN A 21 12.12 5.96 -5.82
C GLN A 21 12.42 5.61 -4.36
N ILE A 22 11.51 4.89 -3.69
CA ILE A 22 11.73 4.41 -2.30
C ILE A 22 12.91 3.43 -2.25
N MET A 23 12.99 2.50 -3.20
CA MET A 23 14.11 1.56 -3.26
C MET A 23 15.45 2.27 -3.46
N ARG A 24 15.46 3.33 -4.28
CA ARG A 24 16.64 4.15 -4.56
C ARG A 24 17.03 5.05 -3.38
N TYR A 25 16.09 5.46 -2.53
CA TYR A 25 16.38 6.14 -1.27
C TYR A 25 17.23 5.24 -0.36
N TYR A 26 16.83 3.98 -0.20
CA TYR A 26 17.59 3.00 0.58
C TYR A 26 18.80 2.39 -0.14
N LYS A 27 18.84 2.46 -1.48
CA LYS A 27 19.79 1.71 -2.32
C LYS A 27 19.77 0.21 -1.96
N TYR A 28 18.56 -0.34 -1.87
CA TYR A 28 18.30 -1.70 -1.41
C TYR A 28 17.21 -2.38 -2.25
N PRO A 29 17.31 -3.69 -2.53
CA PRO A 29 18.35 -4.63 -2.08
C PRO A 29 19.59 -4.65 -2.96
N THR A 30 20.67 -5.32 -2.55
CA THR A 30 21.78 -5.63 -3.47
C THR A 30 21.31 -6.58 -4.58
N VAL A 31 20.52 -7.60 -4.23
CA VAL A 31 19.92 -8.59 -5.13
C VAL A 31 18.49 -8.87 -4.65
N GLY A 32 17.54 -9.01 -5.57
CA GLY A 32 16.16 -9.41 -5.24
C GLY A 32 16.03 -10.92 -4.98
N LYS A 33 14.79 -11.41 -4.92
CA LYS A 33 14.45 -12.79 -4.58
C LYS A 33 13.37 -13.37 -5.48
N GLY A 34 13.60 -14.60 -5.90
CA GLY A 34 12.66 -15.34 -6.74
C GLY A 34 12.46 -14.68 -8.11
N SER A 35 11.35 -15.05 -8.74
CA SER A 35 10.97 -14.56 -10.06
C SER A 35 9.46 -14.37 -10.13
N ASN A 36 9.01 -13.63 -11.15
CA ASN A 36 7.59 -13.56 -11.50
C ASN A 36 7.43 -13.62 -13.02
N SER A 37 6.32 -14.19 -13.47
CA SER A 37 5.97 -14.32 -14.88
C SER A 37 4.46 -14.24 -15.08
N TYR A 38 3.99 -13.41 -16.00
CA TYR A 38 2.57 -13.26 -16.33
C TYR A 38 2.36 -12.89 -17.80
N SER A 39 1.15 -13.16 -18.32
CA SER A 39 0.77 -12.80 -19.68
C SER A 39 0.11 -11.43 -19.72
N MET A 40 0.52 -10.59 -20.66
CA MET A 40 -0.03 -9.25 -20.87
C MET A 40 0.03 -8.89 -22.35
N ASN A 41 -1.08 -8.42 -22.93
CA ASN A 41 -1.16 -8.05 -24.36
C ASN A 41 -0.62 -9.13 -25.34
N GLY A 42 -0.81 -10.41 -25.01
CA GLY A 42 -0.34 -11.54 -25.84
C GLY A 42 1.16 -11.86 -25.70
N GLU A 43 1.88 -11.17 -24.82
CA GLU A 43 3.29 -11.42 -24.51
C GLU A 43 3.43 -11.99 -23.10
N THR A 44 4.39 -12.88 -22.89
CA THR A 44 4.81 -13.29 -21.54
C THR A 44 5.87 -12.34 -21.03
N LEU A 45 5.58 -11.65 -19.93
CA LEU A 45 6.53 -10.80 -19.22
C LEU A 45 7.09 -11.58 -18.04
N SER A 46 8.43 -11.64 -17.94
CA SER A 46 9.12 -12.40 -16.90
C SER A 46 10.35 -11.65 -16.38
N ALA A 47 10.61 -11.79 -15.09
CA ALA A 47 11.80 -11.29 -14.42
C ALA A 47 12.26 -12.27 -13.35
N ASP A 48 13.55 -12.56 -13.33
CA ASP A 48 14.25 -13.17 -12.21
C ASP A 48 14.93 -12.05 -11.41
N PHE A 49 14.41 -11.78 -10.22
CA PHE A 49 14.89 -10.71 -9.35
C PHE A 49 16.23 -11.05 -8.69
N SER A 50 16.62 -12.33 -8.75
CA SER A 50 17.89 -12.82 -8.19
C SER A 50 19.03 -12.91 -9.21
N ALA A 51 18.74 -12.69 -10.50
CA ALA A 51 19.68 -12.95 -11.59
C ALA A 51 20.94 -12.06 -11.57
N SER A 52 20.84 -10.81 -11.09
CA SER A 52 21.97 -9.88 -11.07
C SER A 52 21.82 -8.80 -10.00
N PRO A 53 22.92 -8.28 -9.43
CA PRO A 53 22.86 -7.16 -8.50
C PRO A 53 22.33 -5.87 -9.12
N TYR A 54 21.60 -5.09 -8.33
CA TYR A 54 21.19 -3.74 -8.69
C TYR A 54 22.39 -2.78 -8.59
N GLN A 55 22.70 -2.11 -9.71
CA GLN A 55 23.80 -1.15 -9.82
C GLN A 55 23.37 0.23 -9.29
N TRP A 56 23.14 0.34 -7.98
CA TRP A 56 22.63 1.56 -7.34
C TRP A 56 23.50 2.80 -7.55
N ASP A 57 24.80 2.60 -7.74
CA ASP A 57 25.78 3.63 -8.08
C ASP A 57 25.52 4.25 -9.46
N LYS A 58 24.95 3.48 -10.40
CA LYS A 58 24.55 3.92 -11.74
C LYS A 58 23.11 4.38 -11.82
N MET A 59 22.35 4.30 -10.73
CA MET A 59 21.00 4.83 -10.67
C MET A 59 21.06 6.26 -10.16
N LEU A 60 20.96 7.23 -11.06
CA LEU A 60 21.00 8.64 -10.71
C LEU A 60 19.71 9.04 -9.96
N PRO A 61 19.77 10.06 -9.08
CA PRO A 61 18.56 10.60 -8.46
C PRO A 61 17.66 11.33 -9.48
N ILE A 62 18.26 11.90 -10.53
CA ILE A 62 17.57 12.68 -11.57
C ILE A 62 18.17 12.31 -12.93
N TYR A 63 17.30 12.06 -13.92
CA TYR A 63 17.69 11.74 -15.30
C TYR A 63 17.31 12.89 -16.23
N GLU A 64 18.19 13.88 -16.36
CA GLU A 64 18.02 14.97 -17.32
C GLU A 64 18.59 14.57 -18.69
N LYS A 65 17.85 14.88 -19.77
CA LYS A 65 18.24 14.53 -21.13
C LYS A 65 19.65 15.04 -21.46
N GLY A 66 20.55 14.14 -21.86
CA GLY A 66 21.94 14.46 -22.20
C GLY A 66 22.89 14.54 -21.00
N LYS A 67 22.42 14.26 -19.78
CA LYS A 67 23.24 14.25 -18.55
C LYS A 67 23.38 12.86 -17.91
N TYR A 68 23.10 11.81 -18.67
CA TYR A 68 23.27 10.43 -18.24
C TYR A 68 23.85 9.59 -19.39
N THR A 69 24.51 8.51 -19.01
CA THR A 69 25.09 7.49 -19.89
C THR A 69 24.08 6.39 -20.22
N ASP A 70 24.33 5.63 -21.28
CA ASP A 70 23.50 4.48 -21.64
C ASP A 70 23.50 3.42 -20.54
N GLU A 71 24.60 3.26 -19.81
CA GLU A 71 24.71 2.37 -18.66
C GLU A 71 23.81 2.80 -17.49
N GLU A 72 23.79 4.10 -17.16
CA GLU A 72 22.92 4.64 -16.12
C GLU A 72 21.44 4.52 -16.50
N ALA A 73 21.11 4.79 -17.77
CA ALA A 73 19.75 4.63 -18.29
C ALA A 73 19.30 3.16 -18.25
N LYS A 74 20.19 2.23 -18.63
CA LYS A 74 19.92 0.79 -18.59
C LYS A 74 19.72 0.30 -17.17
N ALA A 75 20.52 0.77 -16.21
CA ALA A 75 20.39 0.38 -14.80
C ALA A 75 19.01 0.75 -14.23
N VAL A 76 18.56 2.00 -14.36
CA VAL A 76 17.24 2.41 -13.86
C VAL A 76 16.09 1.76 -14.63
N SER A 77 16.23 1.61 -15.96
CA SER A 77 15.20 0.98 -16.78
C SER A 77 15.01 -0.50 -16.42
N GLU A 78 16.10 -1.20 -16.08
CA GLU A 78 16.03 -2.58 -15.61
C GLU A 78 15.33 -2.70 -14.26
N LEU A 79 15.67 -1.84 -13.30
CA LEU A 79 14.97 -1.77 -12.01
C LEU A 79 13.47 -1.56 -12.22
N MET A 80 13.09 -0.52 -12.97
CA MET A 80 11.70 -0.18 -13.23
C MET A 80 10.94 -1.31 -13.94
N ARG A 81 11.58 -2.01 -14.88
CA ARG A 81 10.99 -3.18 -15.54
C ARG A 81 10.72 -4.31 -14.54
N GLN A 82 11.70 -4.63 -13.70
CA GLN A 82 11.55 -5.69 -12.70
C GLN A 82 10.49 -5.33 -11.65
N VAL A 83 10.49 -4.10 -11.15
CA VAL A 83 9.45 -3.61 -10.24
C VAL A 83 8.07 -3.71 -10.89
N GLY A 84 7.90 -3.26 -12.13
CA GLY A 84 6.63 -3.38 -12.84
C GLY A 84 6.18 -4.84 -13.02
N ILE A 85 7.10 -5.77 -13.32
CA ILE A 85 6.79 -7.20 -13.41
C ILE A 85 6.43 -7.78 -12.04
N SER A 86 7.12 -7.39 -10.97
CA SER A 86 6.84 -7.88 -9.61
C SER A 86 5.43 -7.56 -9.12
N VAL A 87 4.83 -6.50 -9.65
CA VAL A 87 3.47 -6.06 -9.28
C VAL A 87 2.41 -6.43 -10.32
N ASN A 88 2.72 -7.29 -11.29
CA ASN A 88 1.81 -7.65 -12.40
C ASN A 88 1.21 -6.41 -13.09
N MET A 89 2.06 -5.45 -13.45
CA MET A 89 1.62 -4.17 -14.02
C MET A 89 0.72 -4.37 -15.26
N ASP A 90 -0.43 -3.71 -15.26
CA ASP A 90 -1.30 -3.58 -16.43
C ASP A 90 -0.75 -2.44 -17.31
N TYR A 91 0.18 -2.77 -18.22
CA TYR A 91 0.79 -1.80 -19.11
C TYR A 91 -0.14 -1.38 -20.25
N LYS A 92 -0.37 -0.06 -20.39
CA LYS A 92 -1.12 0.53 -21.52
C LYS A 92 -0.39 1.76 -22.08
N PRO A 93 -0.75 2.21 -23.29
CA PRO A 93 -0.09 3.35 -23.93
C PRO A 93 -0.10 4.64 -23.10
N ASN A 94 -1.22 4.94 -22.43
CA ASN A 94 -1.45 6.23 -21.77
C ASN A 94 -1.33 6.20 -20.25
N PHE A 95 -1.51 5.03 -19.64
CA PHE A 95 -1.44 4.85 -18.18
C PHE A 95 -1.25 3.38 -17.86
N SER A 96 -0.32 3.07 -16.96
CA SER A 96 -0.09 1.71 -16.49
C SER A 96 -0.38 1.62 -15.01
N SER A 97 -1.11 0.59 -14.59
CA SER A 97 -1.64 0.48 -13.23
C SER A 97 -1.30 -0.85 -12.55
N SER A 98 -1.18 -0.78 -11.24
CA SER A 98 -1.20 -1.94 -10.35
C SER A 98 -1.85 -1.52 -9.02
N TYR A 99 -1.97 -2.46 -8.09
CA TYR A 99 -2.59 -2.25 -6.79
C TYR A 99 -1.55 -1.98 -5.70
N THR A 100 -1.93 -1.18 -4.69
CA THR A 100 -1.10 -0.93 -3.50
C THR A 100 -0.72 -2.22 -2.77
N LYS A 101 -1.60 -3.23 -2.73
CA LYS A 101 -1.25 -4.57 -2.21
C LYS A 101 -0.09 -5.22 -2.95
N SER A 102 -0.05 -5.07 -4.28
CA SER A 102 1.00 -5.67 -5.10
C SER A 102 2.35 -5.04 -4.76
N ALA A 103 2.36 -3.73 -4.50
CA ALA A 103 3.56 -3.00 -4.06
C ALA A 103 4.06 -3.49 -2.68
N GLN A 104 3.16 -3.65 -1.71
CA GLN A 104 3.50 -4.21 -0.39
C GLN A 104 4.10 -5.62 -0.53
N ASN A 105 3.39 -6.51 -1.22
CA ASN A 105 3.78 -7.91 -1.35
C ASN A 105 5.10 -8.07 -2.11
N ALA A 106 5.30 -7.33 -3.21
CA ALA A 106 6.54 -7.38 -3.97
C ALA A 106 7.74 -6.84 -3.18
N SER A 107 7.55 -5.74 -2.44
CA SER A 107 8.58 -5.18 -1.56
C SER A 107 9.08 -6.21 -0.54
N ILE A 108 8.17 -6.97 0.08
CA ILE A 108 8.50 -8.01 1.06
C ILE A 108 9.10 -9.25 0.37
N ASN A 109 8.36 -9.83 -0.58
CA ASN A 109 8.65 -11.17 -1.10
C ASN A 109 9.77 -11.16 -2.15
N ASN A 110 9.84 -10.12 -2.98
CA ASN A 110 10.79 -10.04 -4.10
C ASN A 110 11.96 -9.11 -3.82
N PHE A 111 11.75 -8.05 -3.03
CA PHE A 111 12.82 -7.07 -2.74
C PHE A 111 13.32 -7.12 -1.30
N GLY A 112 12.78 -8.00 -0.46
CA GLY A 112 13.32 -8.35 0.84
C GLY A 112 13.24 -7.23 1.89
N TYR A 113 12.29 -6.31 1.76
CA TYR A 113 11.98 -5.30 2.78
C TYR A 113 11.36 -5.93 4.04
N ASN A 114 11.20 -5.12 5.10
CA ASN A 114 10.63 -5.56 6.37
C ASN A 114 9.26 -6.24 6.17
N PRO A 115 9.08 -7.52 6.58
CA PRO A 115 7.78 -8.18 6.52
C PRO A 115 6.72 -7.55 7.44
N ASP A 116 7.09 -6.77 8.44
CA ASP A 116 6.15 -6.04 9.31
C ASP A 116 5.64 -4.72 8.70
N MET A 117 5.78 -4.57 7.37
CA MET A 117 5.17 -3.48 6.63
C MET A 117 3.65 -3.61 6.62
N ASN A 118 2.97 -2.51 6.94
CA ASN A 118 1.53 -2.49 7.09
C ASN A 118 0.88 -1.54 6.08
N ARG A 119 -0.21 -2.01 5.47
CA ARG A 119 -1.04 -1.22 4.55
C ARG A 119 -2.28 -0.74 5.26
N TYR A 120 -2.45 0.57 5.29
CA TYR A 120 -3.57 1.25 5.94
C TYR A 120 -4.46 1.92 4.90
N THR A 121 -5.77 1.97 5.19
CA THR A 121 -6.79 2.64 4.37
C THR A 121 -7.40 3.79 5.14
N ARG A 122 -7.40 5.00 4.55
CA ARG A 122 -7.75 6.26 5.20
C ARG A 122 -9.14 6.27 5.84
N ASN A 123 -10.11 5.56 5.27
CA ASN A 123 -11.52 5.56 5.71
C ASN A 123 -11.73 5.03 7.14
N TYR A 124 -10.75 4.32 7.72
CA TYR A 124 -10.89 3.66 9.03
C TYR A 124 -10.19 4.41 10.17
N TYR A 125 -9.58 5.56 9.88
CA TYR A 125 -8.80 6.31 10.84
C TYR A 125 -9.34 7.73 10.95
N SER A 126 -9.30 8.29 12.15
CA SER A 126 -9.42 9.74 12.31
C SER A 126 -8.27 10.45 11.61
N GLU A 127 -8.42 11.76 11.37
CA GLU A 127 -7.33 12.56 10.81
C GLU A 127 -6.08 12.53 11.71
N GLN A 128 -6.27 12.61 13.03
CA GLN A 128 -5.17 12.56 13.99
C GLN A 128 -4.42 11.23 13.91
N GLU A 129 -5.11 10.09 13.97
CA GLU A 129 -4.46 8.77 13.89
C GLU A 129 -3.72 8.59 12.56
N TRP A 130 -4.31 9.05 11.46
CA TRP A 130 -3.69 8.97 10.14
C TRP A 130 -2.41 9.80 10.07
N MET A 131 -2.47 11.04 10.55
CA MET A 131 -1.32 11.95 10.54
C MET A 131 -0.23 11.54 11.54
N ASP A 132 -0.60 10.97 12.70
CA ASP A 132 0.36 10.44 13.66
C ASP A 132 1.22 9.33 13.04
N MET A 133 0.60 8.43 12.27
CA MET A 133 1.33 7.41 11.51
C MET A 133 2.27 8.04 10.47
N VAL A 134 1.80 9.06 9.73
CA VAL A 134 2.61 9.77 8.73
C VAL A 134 3.83 10.44 9.39
N TYR A 135 3.61 11.22 10.45
CA TYR A 135 4.69 11.90 11.15
C TYR A 135 5.67 10.93 11.79
N LYS A 136 5.19 9.81 12.35
CA LYS A 136 6.05 8.76 12.91
C LYS A 136 7.00 8.23 11.85
N GLU A 137 6.50 7.79 10.70
CA GLU A 137 7.35 7.28 9.61
C GLU A 137 8.39 8.30 9.15
N LEU A 138 7.97 9.54 8.91
CA LEU A 138 8.85 10.60 8.43
C LEU A 138 9.90 11.01 9.49
N SER A 139 9.53 11.01 10.77
CA SER A 139 10.47 11.26 11.88
C SER A 139 11.53 10.15 12.03
N GLU A 140 11.15 8.91 11.68
CA GLU A 140 12.04 7.75 11.63
C GLU A 140 12.76 7.64 10.27
N LYS A 141 12.71 8.69 9.44
CA LYS A 141 13.34 8.80 8.13
C LYS A 141 12.92 7.71 7.15
N ARG A 142 11.67 7.26 7.25
CA ARG A 142 11.05 6.33 6.32
C ARG A 142 10.07 7.08 5.42
N SER A 143 10.35 7.07 4.12
CA SER A 143 9.41 7.53 3.11
C SER A 143 8.20 6.60 3.04
N ILE A 144 7.03 7.17 2.80
CA ILE A 144 5.77 6.43 2.75
C ILE A 144 5.37 6.23 1.28
N TYR A 145 5.04 5.00 0.91
CA TYR A 145 4.29 4.75 -0.32
C TYR A 145 2.84 5.20 -0.06
N TYR A 146 2.33 6.12 -0.86
CA TYR A 146 0.96 6.59 -0.74
C TYR A 146 0.24 6.44 -2.08
N SER A 147 -1.06 6.22 -2.00
CA SER A 147 -1.92 6.15 -3.17
C SER A 147 -3.28 6.76 -2.86
N GLY A 148 -3.92 7.26 -3.90
CA GLY A 148 -5.27 7.81 -3.83
C GLY A 148 -5.94 7.74 -5.19
N ASN A 149 -7.21 8.10 -5.22
CA ASN A 149 -8.06 8.04 -6.38
C ASN A 149 -9.02 9.23 -6.39
N ASN A 150 -9.74 9.41 -7.49
CA ASN A 150 -10.85 10.35 -7.53
C ASN A 150 -12.08 9.75 -6.83
N SER A 151 -13.09 10.57 -6.58
CA SER A 151 -14.33 10.15 -5.90
C SER A 151 -15.09 9.02 -6.62
N LYS A 152 -14.79 8.77 -7.90
CA LYS A 152 -15.42 7.75 -8.74
C LYS A 152 -14.60 6.45 -8.89
N TRP A 153 -13.41 6.36 -8.29
CA TRP A 153 -12.48 5.23 -8.47
C TRP A 153 -11.96 5.04 -9.91
N GLU A 154 -12.02 6.08 -10.75
CA GLU A 154 -11.69 5.97 -12.18
C GLU A 154 -10.25 6.38 -12.50
N ASN A 155 -9.58 7.13 -11.62
CA ASN A 155 -8.27 7.71 -11.88
C ASN A 155 -7.39 7.65 -10.62
N GLY A 156 -6.77 6.49 -10.41
CA GLY A 156 -5.86 6.25 -9.28
C GLY A 156 -4.44 6.71 -9.58
N HIS A 157 -3.72 7.14 -8.55
CA HIS A 157 -2.30 7.47 -8.63
C HIS A 157 -1.55 7.01 -7.37
N ALA A 158 -0.27 6.69 -7.55
CA ALA A 158 0.64 6.33 -6.48
C ALA A 158 1.84 7.30 -6.50
N PHE A 159 2.27 7.71 -5.32
CA PHE A 159 3.28 8.74 -5.10
C PHE A 159 3.97 8.54 -3.75
N VAL A 160 5.05 9.29 -3.53
CA VAL A 160 5.82 9.21 -2.28
C VAL A 160 5.46 10.38 -1.38
N ILE A 161 5.27 10.12 -0.09
CA ILE A 161 5.36 11.14 0.95
C ILE A 161 6.73 11.02 1.61
N ASP A 162 7.53 12.08 1.57
CA ASP A 162 8.94 12.08 2.02
C ASP A 162 9.31 13.25 2.94
N GLY A 163 8.33 14.05 3.39
CA GLY A 163 8.56 15.10 4.36
C GLY A 163 7.28 15.75 4.87
N TYR A 164 7.42 16.64 5.86
CA TYR A 164 6.35 17.51 6.34
C TYR A 164 6.93 18.86 6.76
N ASN A 165 6.08 19.89 6.85
CA ASN A 165 6.48 21.24 7.26
C ASN A 165 5.88 21.65 8.61
N ALA A 166 6.24 22.86 9.08
CA ALA A 166 5.80 23.38 10.38
C ALA A 166 4.27 23.60 10.45
N GLU A 167 3.60 23.74 9.31
CA GLU A 167 2.15 23.86 9.20
C GLU A 167 1.44 22.49 9.17
N GLY A 168 2.17 21.37 9.26
CA GLY A 168 1.61 20.02 9.23
C GLY A 168 1.26 19.50 7.83
N LYS A 169 1.64 20.21 6.77
CA LYS A 169 1.47 19.74 5.39
C LYS A 169 2.52 18.71 5.05
N VAL A 170 2.15 17.74 4.22
CA VAL A 170 3.03 16.67 3.76
C VAL A 170 3.67 17.03 2.43
N HIS A 171 4.96 16.76 2.26
CA HIS A 171 5.63 16.88 0.98
C HIS A 171 5.31 15.65 0.13
N ILE A 172 4.82 15.91 -1.09
CA ILE A 172 4.47 14.89 -2.07
C ILE A 172 5.48 14.94 -3.22
N ASN A 173 6.05 13.78 -3.54
CA ASN A 173 6.72 13.52 -4.81
C ASN A 173 5.78 12.69 -5.70
N TRP A 174 5.24 13.32 -6.74
CA TRP A 174 4.22 12.72 -7.62
C TRP A 174 4.80 11.72 -8.61
N GLY A 175 6.13 11.60 -8.71
CA GLY A 175 6.80 10.76 -9.70
C GLY A 175 6.80 11.33 -11.12
N TRP A 176 6.58 12.64 -11.27
CA TRP A 176 6.56 13.34 -12.57
C TRP A 176 7.81 14.19 -12.82
N GLY A 177 8.95 13.74 -12.30
CA GLY A 177 10.24 14.41 -12.49
C GLY A 177 10.31 15.79 -11.83
N GLY A 178 9.71 15.97 -10.66
CA GLY A 178 9.65 17.24 -9.94
C GLY A 178 8.44 18.12 -10.29
N SER A 179 7.71 17.80 -11.36
CA SER A 179 6.52 18.56 -11.74
C SER A 179 5.44 18.43 -10.68
N GLN A 180 5.05 19.57 -10.09
CA GLN A 180 3.97 19.72 -9.09
C GLN A 180 4.27 19.11 -7.72
N ASP A 181 5.49 18.64 -7.50
CA ASP A 181 5.95 18.25 -6.17
C ASP A 181 5.87 19.45 -5.22
N GLY A 182 5.60 19.19 -3.94
CA GLY A 182 5.44 20.25 -2.96
C GLY A 182 4.61 19.84 -1.75
N TYR A 183 4.23 20.82 -0.94
CA TYR A 183 3.50 20.61 0.30
C TYR A 183 1.98 20.66 0.11
N PHE A 184 1.30 19.59 0.50
CA PHE A 184 -0.15 19.43 0.40
C PHE A 184 -0.77 19.16 1.76
N ASP A 185 -2.03 19.55 1.89
CA ASP A 185 -2.90 18.97 2.92
C ASP A 185 -3.19 17.52 2.50
N ILE A 186 -3.01 16.55 3.40
CA ILE A 186 -3.17 15.13 3.05
C ILE A 186 -4.62 14.79 2.65
N GLY A 187 -5.60 15.59 3.11
CA GLY A 187 -7.00 15.48 2.71
C GLY A 187 -7.30 16.14 1.38
N ILE A 188 -6.37 16.91 0.80
CA ILE A 188 -6.56 17.66 -0.46
C ILE A 188 -5.36 17.40 -1.38
N LEU A 189 -5.40 16.27 -2.08
CA LEU A 189 -4.35 15.79 -2.98
C LEU A 189 -4.73 16.08 -4.43
N THR A 190 -4.84 17.37 -4.76
CA THR A 190 -5.28 17.87 -6.08
C THR A 190 -4.18 18.66 -6.79
N PRO A 191 -3.23 17.98 -7.45
CA PRO A 191 -2.24 18.65 -8.28
C PRO A 191 -2.92 19.36 -9.47
N LYS A 192 -2.57 20.63 -9.69
CA LYS A 192 -3.29 21.52 -10.63
C LYS A 192 -3.38 20.92 -12.03
N ASN A 193 -4.59 20.74 -12.56
CA ASN A 193 -4.87 20.17 -13.89
C ASN A 193 -4.38 18.72 -14.11
N SER A 194 -4.06 17.99 -13.04
CA SER A 194 -3.51 16.63 -13.13
C SER A 194 -4.40 15.56 -12.52
N GLY A 195 -5.43 15.96 -11.76
CA GLY A 195 -6.41 15.05 -11.19
C GLY A 195 -6.74 15.37 -9.74
N ASP A 196 -7.49 14.46 -9.13
CA ASP A 196 -7.84 14.48 -7.72
C ASP A 196 -7.60 13.08 -7.15
N TYR A 197 -6.75 13.01 -6.13
CA TYR A 197 -6.33 11.79 -5.46
C TYR A 197 -6.67 11.81 -3.96
N SER A 198 -7.67 12.63 -3.60
CA SER A 198 -8.08 12.85 -2.20
C SER A 198 -8.99 11.74 -1.66
N TYR A 199 -9.41 10.80 -2.51
CA TYR A 199 -10.32 9.72 -2.13
C TYR A 199 -9.62 8.37 -2.14
N TYR A 200 -10.21 7.40 -1.43
CA TYR A 200 -9.76 6.01 -1.47
C TYR A 200 -8.26 5.84 -1.22
N GLN A 201 -7.79 6.54 -0.18
CA GLN A 201 -6.38 6.66 0.07
C GLN A 201 -5.87 5.43 0.83
N ASP A 202 -4.78 4.86 0.33
CA ASP A 202 -4.03 3.81 1.02
C ASP A 202 -2.59 4.29 1.22
N MET A 203 -2.00 3.93 2.36
CA MET A 203 -0.56 4.10 2.60
C MET A 203 0.09 2.78 3.01
N ILE A 204 1.37 2.63 2.70
CA ILE A 204 2.20 1.55 3.23
C ILE A 204 3.27 2.18 4.11
N VAL A 205 3.29 1.77 5.38
CA VAL A 205 4.25 2.22 6.40
C VAL A 205 5.18 1.07 6.81
N GLY A 206 6.27 1.39 7.49
CA GLY A 206 7.29 0.42 7.91
C GLY A 206 8.21 0.00 6.77
N ILE A 207 8.26 0.75 5.66
CA ILE A 207 9.11 0.42 4.52
C ILE A 207 10.57 0.72 4.87
N HIS A 208 11.33 -0.31 5.24
CA HIS A 208 12.79 -0.23 5.39
C HIS A 208 13.46 -1.60 5.13
N PRO A 209 14.78 -1.63 4.81
CA PRO A 209 15.50 -2.87 4.52
C PRO A 209 15.63 -3.85 5.70
N GLU A 210 15.68 -3.34 6.92
CA GLU A 210 15.94 -4.17 8.11
C GLU A 210 14.74 -5.03 8.48
N LYS A 211 14.98 -6.30 8.79
CA LYS A 211 13.96 -7.17 9.37
C LYS A 211 13.94 -6.97 10.89
N GLN A 212 13.22 -5.95 11.34
CA GLN A 212 12.99 -5.70 12.75
C GLN A 212 11.53 -6.00 13.10
N GLY A 213 11.31 -6.50 14.32
CA GLY A 213 9.98 -6.82 14.82
C GLY A 213 9.53 -8.24 14.48
N ALA A 214 8.52 -8.69 15.22
CA ALA A 214 7.73 -9.85 14.82
C ALA A 214 6.68 -9.35 13.83
N TRP A 215 6.45 -10.09 12.74
CA TRP A 215 5.34 -9.82 11.83
C TRP A 215 4.04 -9.69 12.64
N MET A 216 3.35 -8.57 12.47
CA MET A 216 2.01 -8.36 13.03
C MET A 216 0.97 -8.53 11.93
N SER A 217 -0.09 -9.30 12.25
CA SER A 217 -1.27 -9.31 11.39
C SER A 217 -1.96 -7.95 11.42
N HIS A 218 -2.39 -7.50 10.26
CA HIS A 218 -3.19 -6.30 10.09
C HIS A 218 -4.53 -6.67 9.44
N LEU A 219 -5.59 -6.50 10.22
CA LEU A 219 -6.96 -6.73 9.82
C LEU A 219 -7.71 -5.40 9.85
N THR A 220 -8.51 -5.15 8.83
CA THR A 220 -9.38 -3.96 8.75
C THR A 220 -10.80 -4.36 8.36
N LEU A 221 -11.78 -3.47 8.50
CA LEU A 221 -13.09 -3.69 7.89
C LEU A 221 -12.97 -3.60 6.36
N TYR A 222 -13.81 -4.32 5.63
CA TYR A 222 -13.88 -4.23 4.17
C TYR A 222 -14.54 -2.92 3.73
N TYR A 223 -14.13 -2.37 2.59
CA TYR A 223 -14.60 -1.08 2.07
C TYR A 223 -16.13 -0.95 2.09
N GLY A 224 -16.62 0.16 2.65
CA GLY A 224 -18.06 0.45 2.78
C GLY A 224 -18.80 -0.40 3.82
N SER A 225 -18.11 -1.30 4.52
CA SER A 225 -18.70 -2.09 5.60
C SER A 225 -18.64 -1.32 6.92
N GLN A 226 -19.71 -1.41 7.70
CA GLN A 226 -19.78 -0.88 9.06
C GLN A 226 -20.20 -2.00 10.00
N LEU A 227 -19.52 -2.11 11.14
CA LEU A 227 -20.04 -2.87 12.25
C LEU A 227 -21.09 -2.00 12.96
N THR A 228 -22.36 -2.36 12.85
CA THR A 228 -23.43 -1.72 13.61
C THR A 228 -23.62 -2.44 14.94
N ILE A 229 -23.83 -1.67 16.01
CA ILE A 229 -24.18 -2.17 17.34
C ILE A 229 -25.37 -1.33 17.82
N GLU A 230 -26.44 -2.00 18.20
CA GLU A 230 -27.69 -1.36 18.64
C GLU A 230 -28.18 -1.98 19.95
N GLU A 231 -28.89 -1.20 20.77
CA GLU A 231 -29.58 -1.76 21.93
C GLU A 231 -30.69 -2.71 21.45
N PHE A 232 -30.62 -3.98 21.84
CA PHE A 232 -31.71 -4.93 21.61
C PHE A 232 -32.67 -4.96 22.80
N SER A 233 -32.13 -4.84 24.01
CA SER A 233 -32.89 -4.68 25.26
C SER A 233 -31.98 -4.14 26.36
N LYS A 234 -32.55 -3.87 27.54
CA LYS A 234 -31.80 -3.50 28.77
C LYS A 234 -30.59 -4.38 29.09
N ARG A 235 -30.53 -5.62 28.60
CA ARG A 235 -29.45 -6.59 28.88
C ARG A 235 -28.87 -7.23 27.62
N ALA A 236 -29.20 -6.76 26.43
CA ALA A 236 -28.71 -7.35 25.19
C ALA A 236 -28.51 -6.30 24.11
N ILE A 237 -27.53 -6.57 23.25
CA ILE A 237 -27.25 -5.75 22.07
C ILE A 237 -27.46 -6.57 20.80
N SER A 238 -27.93 -5.89 19.76
CA SER A 238 -27.97 -6.38 18.39
C SER A 238 -26.71 -5.93 17.67
N ARG A 239 -26.23 -6.71 16.70
CA ARG A 239 -25.09 -6.32 15.87
C ARG A 239 -25.23 -6.77 14.43
N GLY A 240 -24.68 -5.97 13.53
CA GLY A 240 -24.56 -6.30 12.12
C GLY A 240 -23.44 -7.31 11.83
N GLU A 241 -23.39 -7.74 10.56
CA GLU A 241 -22.28 -8.54 10.03
C GLU A 241 -20.99 -7.70 9.98
N ALA A 242 -19.87 -8.26 10.44
CA ALA A 242 -18.55 -7.67 10.21
C ALA A 242 -17.91 -8.33 8.98
N LYS A 243 -17.51 -7.52 8.00
CA LYS A 243 -16.66 -8.00 6.90
C LYS A 243 -15.22 -7.62 7.20
N VAL A 244 -14.41 -8.60 7.57
CA VAL A 244 -13.03 -8.40 8.01
C VAL A 244 -12.07 -8.77 6.89
N TRP A 245 -11.23 -7.82 6.53
CA TRP A 245 -10.26 -7.88 5.44
C TRP A 245 -8.84 -8.08 5.98
N ASN A 246 -8.17 -9.13 5.52
CA ASN A 246 -6.76 -9.35 5.82
C ASN A 246 -5.89 -8.50 4.88
N VAL A 247 -5.05 -7.63 5.44
CA VAL A 247 -4.15 -6.73 4.70
C VAL A 247 -2.67 -6.90 5.12
N SER A 248 -2.34 -8.05 5.71
CA SER A 248 -1.06 -8.36 6.36
C SER A 248 0.03 -8.93 5.43
N SER A 249 -0.19 -8.95 4.10
CA SER A 249 0.66 -9.59 3.07
C SER A 249 0.85 -11.11 3.15
N THR A 250 0.36 -11.76 4.22
CA THR A 250 0.37 -13.21 4.40
C THR A 250 -0.99 -13.72 4.91
N PRO A 251 -1.29 -15.02 4.78
CA PRO A 251 -2.50 -15.60 5.34
C PRO A 251 -2.53 -15.45 6.86
N VAL A 252 -3.71 -15.13 7.39
CA VAL A 252 -3.96 -15.04 8.84
C VAL A 252 -4.83 -16.22 9.24
N ASN A 253 -4.38 -16.96 10.26
CA ASN A 253 -5.13 -18.04 10.89
C ASN A 253 -5.18 -17.78 12.40
N GLY A 254 -6.36 -17.77 12.99
CA GLY A 254 -6.50 -17.55 14.42
C GLY A 254 -7.94 -17.44 14.88
N THR A 255 -8.13 -16.77 16.01
CA THR A 255 -9.44 -16.49 16.59
C THR A 255 -9.71 -15.00 16.53
N LEU A 256 -10.88 -14.62 16.01
CA LEU A 256 -11.39 -13.27 16.08
C LEU A 256 -12.44 -13.19 17.18
N ALA A 257 -12.29 -12.22 18.08
CA ALA A 257 -13.24 -11.96 19.15
C ALA A 257 -13.91 -10.60 18.92
N LEU A 258 -15.24 -10.56 19.06
CA LEU A 258 -15.93 -9.30 19.31
C LEU A 258 -15.92 -9.05 20.81
N VAL A 259 -15.42 -7.89 21.19
CA VAL A 259 -15.19 -7.54 22.59
C VAL A 259 -15.94 -6.25 22.92
N ILE A 260 -16.52 -6.18 24.11
CA ILE A 260 -17.01 -4.93 24.70
C ILE A 260 -16.08 -4.50 25.84
N GLU A 261 -15.76 -3.21 25.87
CA GLU A 261 -14.95 -2.59 26.92
C GLU A 261 -15.73 -1.45 27.60
N GLY A 262 -15.69 -1.40 28.93
CA GLY A 262 -16.30 -0.34 29.72
C GLY A 262 -15.94 -0.44 31.20
N ASN A 263 -15.82 0.69 31.89
CA ASN A 263 -15.41 0.77 33.31
C ASN A 263 -14.09 0.04 33.62
N GLY A 264 -13.13 0.07 32.69
CA GLY A 264 -11.84 -0.63 32.83
C GLY A 264 -11.95 -2.16 32.79
N GLN A 265 -13.08 -2.72 32.36
CA GLN A 265 -13.28 -4.14 32.14
C GLN A 265 -13.48 -4.43 30.65
N GLN A 266 -12.89 -5.53 30.21
CA GLN A 266 -13.00 -6.05 28.85
C GLN A 266 -13.69 -7.42 28.89
N ARG A 267 -14.64 -7.67 27.98
CA ARG A 267 -15.35 -8.94 27.90
C ARG A 267 -15.56 -9.38 26.46
N ASP A 268 -15.24 -10.64 26.20
CA ASP A 268 -15.56 -11.31 24.95
C ASP A 268 -17.07 -11.56 24.86
N LEU A 269 -17.68 -11.03 23.80
CA LEU A 269 -19.09 -11.27 23.49
C LEU A 269 -19.27 -12.52 22.65
N GLU A 270 -18.40 -12.69 21.65
CA GLU A 270 -18.38 -13.87 20.80
C GLU A 270 -16.97 -14.06 20.22
N THR A 271 -16.58 -15.31 20.03
CA THR A 271 -15.31 -15.70 19.43
C THR A 271 -15.58 -16.65 18.28
N THR A 272 -14.84 -16.48 17.18
CA THR A 272 -14.96 -17.36 16.01
C THR A 272 -13.60 -17.63 15.36
N ASN A 273 -13.49 -18.74 14.66
CA ASN A 273 -12.29 -19.08 13.91
C ASN A 273 -12.19 -18.18 12.66
N TYR A 274 -11.07 -17.48 12.56
CA TYR A 274 -10.75 -16.62 11.43
C TYR A 274 -9.62 -17.23 10.61
N GLN A 275 -9.89 -17.35 9.31
CA GLN A 275 -8.91 -17.74 8.31
C GLN A 275 -9.19 -16.92 7.07
N ALA A 276 -8.19 -16.18 6.61
CA ALA A 276 -8.27 -15.41 5.38
C ALA A 276 -6.89 -15.33 4.72
N GLU A 277 -6.87 -15.55 3.41
CA GLU A 277 -5.72 -15.25 2.56
C GLU A 277 -5.44 -13.74 2.55
N ASP A 278 -4.22 -13.35 2.15
CA ASP A 278 -3.91 -11.93 1.95
C ASP A 278 -4.89 -11.29 0.96
N SER A 279 -5.32 -10.07 1.31
CA SER A 279 -6.24 -9.25 0.54
C SER A 279 -7.59 -9.91 0.26
N TYR A 280 -7.98 -10.91 1.05
CA TYR A 280 -9.32 -11.51 1.02
C TYR A 280 -10.13 -11.08 2.23
N TRP A 281 -11.39 -10.67 2.00
CA TRP A 281 -12.31 -10.35 3.08
C TRP A 281 -13.19 -11.54 3.39
N LYS A 282 -13.53 -11.70 4.67
CA LYS A 282 -14.44 -12.74 5.14
C LYS A 282 -15.58 -12.08 5.89
N SER A 283 -16.80 -12.44 5.51
CA SER A 283 -17.99 -12.19 6.30
C SER A 283 -17.91 -12.98 7.60
N ILE A 284 -18.12 -12.30 8.72
CA ILE A 284 -18.21 -12.91 10.03
C ILE A 284 -19.68 -12.89 10.45
N PRO A 285 -20.41 -13.99 10.23
CA PRO A 285 -21.80 -14.09 10.65
C PRO A 285 -21.83 -14.28 12.16
N TRP A 286 -22.25 -13.24 12.87
CA TRP A 286 -22.48 -13.29 14.30
C TRP A 286 -23.95 -13.61 14.60
N LEU A 287 -24.25 -14.14 15.78
CA LEU A 287 -25.64 -14.24 16.26
C LEU A 287 -26.28 -12.84 16.33
N SER A 288 -27.55 -12.70 15.93
CA SER A 288 -28.20 -11.38 15.84
C SER A 288 -28.27 -10.62 17.16
N TRP A 289 -28.20 -11.31 18.31
CA TRP A 289 -28.15 -10.70 19.64
C TRP A 289 -27.21 -11.45 20.58
N VAL A 290 -26.63 -10.75 21.55
CA VAL A 290 -25.82 -11.33 22.65
C VAL A 290 -26.14 -10.67 24.00
N PRO A 291 -26.10 -11.43 25.12
CA PRO A 291 -26.27 -10.85 26.45
C PRO A 291 -25.12 -9.89 26.80
N ALA A 292 -25.46 -8.63 27.09
CA ALA A 292 -24.51 -7.61 27.52
C ALA A 292 -23.89 -7.93 28.90
N TRP A 293 -24.65 -8.59 29.79
CA TRP A 293 -24.22 -9.02 31.13
C TRP A 293 -24.79 -10.40 31.49
N PRO A 294 -24.12 -11.20 32.35
CA PRO A 294 -24.66 -12.49 32.81
C PRO A 294 -26.01 -12.32 33.53
N TYR A 295 -26.85 -13.36 33.47
CA TYR A 295 -27.95 -13.50 34.42
C TYR A 295 -27.33 -13.70 35.81
N GLN A 296 -27.44 -12.68 36.67
CA GLN A 296 -27.39 -12.88 38.12
C GLN A 296 -28.74 -13.41 38.59
#